data_AF-A0A4Y7TRP1-F1
#
_entry.id   AF-A0A4Y7TRP1-F1
#
_cell.length_a   1.000
_cell.length_b   1.000
_cell.length_c   1.000
_cell.angle_alpha   90.00
_cell.angle_beta   90.00
_cell.angle_gamma   90.00
#
_symmetry.space_group_name_H-M   'P 1'
#
loop_
_entity.id
_entity.type
_entity.pdbx_description
1 polymer ?
#
loop_
_entity_poly.entity_id
_entity_poly.type
_entity_poly.pdbx_seq_one_letter_code
_entity_poly.pdbx_strand_id
1 'polypeptide(L)'
;MTIEAARQAGIWDYPANLQERARCGVFRGLWDQGYYMGVGIRFGGEYLVYPGDPLRYHSHFVATVLESPTTMLRPMEIVAHGRLGTATKKSHLLCGWDDEKKDVSYLSVEWAGFG
;
A
#
# COMPACT_ATOMS: atom_id res chain seq x y z
N MET A 1 -5.06 28.86 -6.67
CA MET A 1 -6.27 28.01 -6.57
C MET A 1 -6.04 27.01 -5.45
N THR A 2 -6.89 26.96 -4.41
CA THR A 2 -6.76 26.00 -3.30
C THR A 2 -7.47 24.69 -3.65
N ILE A 3 -7.25 23.62 -2.87
CA ILE A 3 -7.95 22.33 -3.05
C ILE A 3 -9.47 22.50 -2.84
N GLU A 4 -9.88 23.35 -1.89
CA GLU A 4 -11.29 23.63 -1.61
C GLU A 4 -11.96 24.34 -2.79
N ALA A 5 -11.29 25.33 -3.38
CA ALA A 5 -11.81 26.03 -4.57
C ALA A 5 -11.91 25.07 -5.78
N ALA A 6 -10.94 24.16 -5.95
CA ALA A 6 -10.99 23.15 -7.01
C ALA A 6 -12.15 22.15 -6.83
N ARG A 7 -12.45 21.76 -5.58
CA ARG A 7 -13.62 20.93 -5.24
C ARG A 7 -14.93 21.63 -5.53
N GLN A 8 -15.08 22.88 -5.12
CA GLN A 8 -16.30 23.67 -5.38
C GLN A 8 -16.54 23.88 -6.87
N ALA A 9 -15.48 24.02 -7.66
CA ALA A 9 -15.56 24.13 -9.12
C ALA A 9 -15.74 22.80 -9.86
N GLY A 10 -15.78 21.66 -9.14
CA GLY A 10 -15.88 20.32 -9.75
C GLY A 10 -14.65 19.90 -10.57
N ILE A 11 -13.50 20.56 -10.36
CA ILE A 11 -12.24 20.28 -11.08
C ILE A 11 -11.45 19.15 -10.40
N TRP A 12 -11.68 18.94 -9.11
CA TRP A 12 -10.97 17.96 -8.30
C TRP A 12 -11.88 17.34 -7.23
N ASP A 13 -12.00 16.02 -7.22
CA ASP A 13 -12.83 15.27 -6.27
C ASP A 13 -12.04 14.22 -5.46
N TYR A 14 -10.76 14.01 -5.75
CA TYR A 14 -9.94 13.01 -5.06
C TYR A 14 -9.67 13.39 -3.58
N PRO A 15 -9.65 12.41 -2.66
CA PRO A 15 -10.13 11.04 -2.84
C PRO A 15 -11.66 10.96 -2.78
N ALA A 16 -12.29 10.40 -3.83
CA ALA A 16 -13.74 10.37 -4.00
C ALA A 16 -14.38 9.07 -3.47
N ASN A 17 -13.70 7.94 -3.64
CA ASN A 17 -14.20 6.62 -3.24
C ASN A 17 -13.37 5.98 -2.11
N LEU A 18 -13.82 4.83 -1.61
CA LEU A 18 -13.18 4.13 -0.50
C LEU A 18 -11.74 3.70 -0.83
N GLN A 19 -11.49 3.21 -2.05
CA GLN A 19 -10.14 2.77 -2.44
C GLN A 19 -9.14 3.93 -2.51
N GLU A 20 -9.58 5.10 -2.96
CA GLU A 20 -8.75 6.30 -2.98
C GLU A 20 -8.46 6.81 -1.57
N ARG A 21 -9.46 6.76 -0.68
CA ARG A 21 -9.27 7.05 0.75
C ARG A 21 -8.30 6.05 1.39
N ALA A 22 -8.43 4.77 1.08
CA ALA A 22 -7.54 3.72 1.56
C ALA A 22 -6.10 3.94 1.10
N ARG A 23 -5.88 4.32 -0.16
CA ARG A 23 -4.54 4.66 -0.69
C ARG A 23 -3.91 5.81 0.10
N CYS A 24 -4.67 6.90 0.31
CA CYS A 24 -4.21 8.03 1.12
C CYS A 24 -3.90 7.62 2.57
N GLY A 25 -4.80 6.85 3.19
CA GLY A 25 -4.67 6.37 4.57
C GLY A 25 -3.46 5.47 4.77
N VAL A 26 -3.27 4.47 3.91
CA VAL A 26 -2.11 3.56 3.94
C VAL A 26 -0.81 4.32 3.70
N PHE A 27 -0.77 5.21 2.72
CA PHE A 27 0.40 6.05 2.48
C PHE A 27 0.75 6.86 3.75
N ARG A 28 -0.24 7.53 4.34
CA ARG A 28 -0.05 8.33 5.55
C ARG A 28 0.39 7.49 6.73
N GLY A 29 -0.24 6.33 6.96
CA GLY A 29 0.07 5.44 8.09
C GLY A 29 1.51 4.91 8.04
N LEU A 30 1.99 4.52 6.85
CA LEU A 30 3.39 4.09 6.68
C LEU A 30 4.36 5.28 6.80
N TRP A 31 4.00 6.43 6.23
CA TRP A 31 4.82 7.65 6.31
C TRP A 31 5.00 8.13 7.75
N ASP A 32 3.94 8.12 8.55
CA ASP A 32 3.97 8.56 9.96
C ASP A 32 4.78 7.63 10.85
N GLN A 33 4.97 6.37 10.43
CA GLN A 33 5.89 5.43 11.08
C GLN A 33 7.36 5.65 10.68
N GLY A 34 7.66 6.62 9.81
CA GLY A 34 9.01 6.97 9.38
C GLY A 34 9.52 6.19 8.17
N TYR A 35 8.66 5.43 7.48
CA TYR A 35 9.04 4.79 6.24
C TYR A 35 9.10 5.78 5.08
N TYR A 36 10.01 5.52 4.14
CA TYR A 36 10.05 6.22 2.87
C TYR A 36 9.23 5.44 1.83
N MET A 37 8.56 6.19 0.95
CA MET A 37 7.59 5.64 0.01
C MET A 37 8.06 5.81 -1.43
N GLY A 38 7.82 4.80 -2.26
CA GLY A 38 8.04 4.84 -3.71
C GLY A 38 6.89 4.21 -4.49
N VAL A 39 6.94 4.29 -5.82
CA VAL A 39 5.89 3.73 -6.70
C VAL A 39 6.06 2.21 -6.82
N GLY A 40 5.02 1.45 -6.43
CA GLY A 40 5.06 -0.01 -6.37
C GLY A 40 4.68 -0.75 -7.65
N ILE A 41 4.14 -0.08 -8.67
CA ILE A 41 3.43 -0.74 -9.79
C ILE A 41 4.27 -1.80 -10.54
N ARG A 42 5.59 -1.58 -10.66
CA ARG A 42 6.51 -2.53 -11.31
C ARG A 42 6.77 -3.80 -10.49
N PHE A 43 6.39 -3.80 -9.22
CA PHE A 43 6.61 -4.88 -8.25
C PHE A 43 5.30 -5.54 -7.80
N GLY A 44 4.15 -5.14 -8.38
CA GLY A 44 2.85 -5.74 -8.10
C GLY A 44 2.11 -5.21 -6.88
N GLY A 45 2.40 -3.97 -6.45
CA GLY A 45 1.64 -3.27 -5.41
C GLY A 45 1.52 -1.78 -5.68
N GLU A 46 0.79 -1.05 -4.84
CA GLU A 46 0.67 0.40 -4.91
C GLU A 46 1.98 1.11 -4.51
N TYR A 47 2.65 0.63 -3.45
CA TYR A 47 3.80 1.32 -2.87
C TYR A 47 5.02 0.42 -2.71
N LEU A 48 6.20 1.00 -2.85
CA LEU A 48 7.43 0.46 -2.27
C LEU A 48 7.67 1.11 -0.92
N VAL A 49 8.00 0.30 0.08
CA VAL A 49 8.22 0.77 1.45
C VAL A 49 9.68 0.53 1.81
N TYR A 50 10.37 1.61 2.16
CA TYR A 50 11.80 1.63 2.46
C TYR A 50 12.01 1.95 3.94
N PRO A 51 12.93 1.26 4.63
CA PRO A 51 13.25 1.51 6.04
C PRO A 51 13.99 2.84 6.27
N GLY A 52 14.40 3.51 5.20
CA GLY A 52 15.20 4.73 5.20
C GLY A 52 15.27 5.32 3.80
N ASP A 53 16.13 6.33 3.62
CA ASP A 53 16.31 7.06 2.36
C ASP A 53 16.45 6.11 1.14
N PRO A 54 15.56 6.17 0.13
CA PRO A 54 15.61 5.31 -1.05
C PRO A 54 16.91 5.39 -1.86
N LEU A 55 17.73 6.43 -1.67
CA LEU A 55 19.06 6.52 -2.28
C LEU A 55 20.10 5.61 -1.60
N ARG A 56 19.83 5.17 -0.37
CA ARG A 56 20.74 4.35 0.44
C ARG A 56 20.21 2.95 0.72
N TYR A 57 18.89 2.76 0.66
CA TYR A 57 18.23 1.50 1.01
C TYR A 57 17.42 0.94 -0.17
N HIS A 58 17.36 -0.38 -0.26
CA HIS A 58 16.35 -1.05 -1.08
C HIS A 58 15.02 -1.12 -0.32
N SER A 59 13.90 -1.10 -1.05
CA SER A 59 12.60 -1.34 -0.43
C SER A 59 12.54 -2.74 0.15
N HIS A 60 12.11 -2.83 1.41
CA HIS A 60 11.88 -4.10 2.12
C HIS A 60 10.54 -4.69 1.73
N PHE A 61 9.54 -3.84 1.55
CA PHE A 61 8.19 -4.26 1.19
C PHE A 61 7.74 -3.70 -0.16
N VAL A 62 6.90 -4.47 -0.82
CA VAL A 62 5.93 -3.96 -1.79
C VAL A 62 4.55 -4.05 -1.14
N ALA A 63 3.85 -2.94 -1.03
CA ALA A 63 2.60 -2.83 -0.30
C ALA A 63 1.41 -2.80 -1.27
N THR A 64 0.39 -3.62 -0.98
CA THR A 64 -0.92 -3.58 -1.63
C THR A 64 -1.95 -2.97 -0.69
N VAL A 65 -2.78 -2.06 -1.23
CA VAL A 65 -3.84 -1.38 -0.48
C VAL A 65 -5.16 -2.11 -0.62
N LEU A 66 -5.75 -2.47 0.51
CA LEU A 66 -7.08 -3.06 0.61
C LEU A 66 -8.06 -2.04 1.20
N GLU A 67 -9.24 -1.95 0.58
CA GLU A 67 -10.32 -1.02 0.96
C GLU A 67 -10.83 -1.20 2.40
N SER A 68 -10.66 -2.40 2.95
CA SER A 68 -11.09 -2.78 4.29
C SER A 68 -10.16 -3.85 4.88
N PRO A 69 -10.00 -3.94 6.23
CA PRO A 69 -9.33 -5.06 6.88
C PRO A 69 -10.02 -6.42 6.63
N THR A 70 -11.29 -6.40 6.20
CA THR A 70 -12.09 -7.59 5.88
C THR A 70 -12.26 -7.82 4.38
N THR A 71 -11.53 -7.08 3.53
CA THR A 71 -11.52 -7.32 2.08
C THR A 71 -11.18 -8.79 1.80
N MET A 72 -12.06 -9.45 1.05
CA MET A 72 -11.86 -10.84 0.67
C MET A 72 -10.70 -10.96 -0.32
N LEU A 73 -9.74 -11.81 -0.01
CA LEU A 73 -8.64 -12.16 -0.90
C LEU A 73 -8.87 -13.54 -1.48
N ARG A 74 -8.76 -13.66 -2.80
CA ARG A 74 -8.77 -14.95 -3.47
C ARG A 74 -7.45 -15.67 -3.20
N PRO A 75 -7.45 -17.00 -3.05
CA PRO A 75 -6.21 -17.75 -2.85
C PRO A 75 -5.13 -17.46 -3.90
N MET A 76 -5.55 -17.25 -5.16
CA MET A 76 -4.64 -16.91 -6.25
C MET A 76 -3.96 -15.54 -6.09
N GLU A 77 -4.58 -14.59 -5.41
CA GLU A 77 -3.97 -13.28 -5.13
C GLU A 77 -2.84 -13.43 -4.11
N ILE A 78 -3.05 -14.26 -3.07
CA ILE A 78 -2.02 -14.59 -2.09
C ILE A 78 -0.82 -15.28 -2.76
N VAL A 79 -1.08 -16.25 -3.64
CA VAL A 79 -0.03 -16.93 -4.42
C VAL A 79 0.72 -15.93 -5.32
N ALA A 80 0.02 -15.02 -6.00
CA ALA A 80 0.63 -14.01 -6.87
C ALA A 80 1.53 -13.04 -6.07
N HIS A 81 1.06 -12.55 -4.93
CA HIS A 81 1.81 -11.68 -4.02
C HIS A 81 3.07 -12.38 -3.49
N GLY A 82 2.96 -13.63 -3.01
CA GLY A 82 4.11 -14.41 -2.56
C GLY A 82 5.15 -14.64 -3.67
N ARG A 83 4.70 -14.97 -4.89
CA ARG A 83 5.59 -15.18 -6.05
C ARG A 83 6.36 -13.91 -6.42
N LEU A 84 5.68 -12.77 -6.50
CA LEU A 84 6.28 -11.49 -6.87
C LEU A 84 7.24 -10.96 -5.80
N GLY A 85 6.85 -11.07 -4.52
CA GLY A 85 7.74 -10.73 -3.40
C GLY A 85 9.05 -11.54 -3.47
N THR A 86 8.94 -12.86 -3.61
CA THR A 86 10.11 -13.76 -3.73
C THR A 86 11.00 -13.39 -4.91
N ALA A 87 10.42 -13.21 -6.10
CA ALA A 87 11.17 -12.86 -7.32
C ALA A 87 11.93 -11.53 -7.21
N THR A 88 11.42 -10.60 -6.40
CA THR A 88 12.00 -9.26 -6.24
C THR A 88 12.77 -9.09 -4.93
N LYS A 89 12.90 -10.16 -4.15
CA LYS A 89 13.53 -10.21 -2.82
C LYS A 89 12.91 -9.18 -1.85
N LYS A 90 11.58 -9.19 -1.76
CA LYS A 90 10.76 -8.33 -0.89
C LYS A 90 9.68 -9.14 -0.20
N SER A 91 9.25 -8.72 0.97
CA SER A 91 8.04 -9.25 1.60
C SER A 91 6.83 -8.47 1.05
N HIS A 92 5.75 -9.17 0.70
CA HIS A 92 4.56 -8.50 0.18
C HIS A 92 3.67 -8.07 1.34
N LEU A 93 3.40 -6.77 1.47
CA LEU A 93 2.67 -6.20 2.60
C LEU A 93 1.22 -5.88 2.20
N LEU A 94 0.26 -6.58 2.78
CA LEU A 94 -1.16 -6.29 2.65
C LEU A 94 -1.53 -5.24 3.70
N CYS A 95 -2.10 -4.12 3.23
CA CYS A 95 -2.45 -2.98 4.08
C CYS A 95 -3.98 -2.78 4.06
N GLY A 96 -4.67 -3.16 5.14
CA GLY A 96 -6.11 -3.02 5.27
C GLY A 96 -6.50 -1.68 5.89
N TRP A 97 -7.25 -0.85 5.17
CA TRP A 97 -7.69 0.47 5.65
C TRP A 97 -9.02 0.40 6.39
N ASP A 98 -9.06 0.81 7.65
CA ASP A 98 -10.29 1.04 8.40
C ASP A 98 -10.71 2.52 8.26
N ASP A 99 -11.66 2.80 7.36
CA ASP A 99 -12.09 4.18 7.06
C ASP A 99 -12.87 4.83 8.22
N GLU A 100 -13.41 4.06 9.17
CA GLU A 100 -14.07 4.63 10.35
C GLU A 100 -13.06 5.04 11.40
N LYS A 101 -12.10 4.15 11.70
CA LYS A 101 -11.05 4.41 12.72
C LYS A 101 -9.89 5.25 12.20
N LYS A 102 -9.79 5.43 10.88
CA LYS A 102 -8.67 6.08 10.19
C LYS A 102 -7.33 5.41 10.51
N ASP A 103 -7.33 4.08 10.51
CA ASP A 103 -6.18 3.27 10.89
C ASP A 103 -5.87 2.17 9.85
N VAL A 104 -4.64 1.68 9.86
CA VAL A 104 -4.15 0.68 8.90
C VAL A 104 -3.69 -0.58 9.63
N SER A 105 -4.23 -1.72 9.23
CA SER A 105 -3.70 -3.03 9.61
C SER A 105 -2.70 -3.53 8.57
N TYR A 106 -1.68 -4.25 9.03
CA TYR A 106 -0.60 -4.75 8.18
C TYR A 106 -0.45 -6.26 8.32
N LEU A 107 -0.37 -6.97 7.20
CA LEU A 107 -0.08 -8.40 7.14
C LEU A 107 0.96 -8.66 6.05
N SER A 108 2.05 -9.34 6.37
CA SER A 108 3.06 -9.72 5.38
C SER A 108 2.81 -11.13 4.83
N VAL A 109 2.99 -11.30 3.53
CA VAL A 109 3.01 -12.59 2.84
C VAL A 109 4.43 -12.87 2.38
N GLU A 110 4.96 -14.02 2.78
CA GLU A 110 6.27 -14.51 2.40
C GLU A 110 6.14 -15.96 1.92
N TRP A 111 6.86 -16.31 0.85
CA TRP A 111 6.89 -17.69 0.39
C TRP A 111 7.85 -18.49 1.25
N ALA A 112 7.32 -19.40 2.06
CA ALA A 112 8.15 -20.38 2.76
C ALA A 112 8.78 -21.31 1.73
N GLY A 113 10.08 -21.15 1.50
CA GLY A 113 10.84 -22.15 0.77
C GLY A 113 10.84 -23.47 1.55
N PHE A 114 10.73 -24.58 0.84
CA PHE A 114 11.22 -25.85 1.38
C PHE A 114 12.72 -25.89 1.08
N GLY A 115 13.54 -25.96 2.13
CA GLY A 115 14.97 -26.23 2.01
C GLY A 115 15.22 -27.64 1.51
#